data_AF-A0A8C8MKL3-F1
#
_entry.id   AF-A0A8C8MKL3-F1
#
_cell.length_a   1.000
_cell.length_b   1.000
_cell.length_c   1.000
_cell.angle_alpha   90.00
_cell.angle_beta   90.00
_cell.angle_gamma   90.00
#
_symmetry.space_group_name_H-M   'P 1'
#
loop_
_entity.id
_entity.type
_entity.pdbx_description
1 polymer ?
#
loop_
_entity_poly.entity_id
_entity_poly.type
_entity_poly.pdbx_seq_one_letter_code
_entity_poly.pdbx_strand_id
1 'polypeptide(L)'
;MEAPLPPRESGRFVVEHSQDVFVEEEGVRRVAEMLYALRKSEDLTASGWKKANPLAPSPTSDHALNWVFVVDTMNFSFWPEREDQQCEVTYRGTTYYGYMTLCAAITRAMEEGIPITEPSYFSQMSVEELGRVLRSDNNTPMPMLEERHQVLTEGGRVLLQHGGSFRSFISPAGRDAQKMVELIVDSLPSYRDEATYKGKRISLYKRAQILVADFWGIMEARVEGDMPNLDILTMFADYRVPQALVHLGALRYSDTLMQTLRNGELLSSGDRREVEIRGCSIWCVEKIKAHLWSLVEDRDGQSCNINSAIIDFYLWPYAKQHHKEMAHIPIHHTRCIYY
;
A
#
# COMPACT_ATOMS: atom_id res chain seq x y z
N MET A 1 -8.79 -15.48 22.18
CA MET A 1 -7.45 -15.31 21.59
C MET A 1 -7.03 -13.88 21.81
N GLU A 2 -5.74 -13.64 22.09
CA GLU A 2 -5.18 -12.28 22.22
C GLU A 2 -5.32 -11.52 20.89
N ALA A 3 -5.63 -10.22 20.94
CA ALA A 3 -5.69 -9.36 19.75
C ALA A 3 -4.27 -9.21 19.15
N PRO A 4 -4.13 -9.08 17.82
CA PRO A 4 -2.83 -8.82 17.21
C PRO A 4 -2.29 -7.46 17.67
N LEU A 5 -0.97 -7.34 17.77
CA LEU A 5 -0.31 -6.04 17.94
C LEU A 5 -0.67 -5.12 16.75
N PRO A 6 -0.89 -3.81 16.96
CA PRO A 6 -1.09 -2.88 15.84
C PRO A 6 0.15 -2.81 14.92
N PRO A 7 0.03 -2.26 13.69
CA PRO A 7 1.12 -2.28 12.71
C PRO A 7 2.45 -1.72 13.19
N ARG A 8 2.43 -0.59 13.91
CA ARG A 8 3.65 0.04 14.45
C ARG A 8 4.34 -0.85 15.48
N GLU A 9 3.58 -1.33 16.46
CA GLU A 9 4.06 -2.20 17.54
C GLU A 9 4.50 -3.56 16.99
N SER A 10 3.82 -4.05 15.96
CA SER A 10 4.23 -5.23 15.20
C SER A 10 5.58 -5.03 14.55
N GLY A 11 5.80 -3.91 13.85
CA GLY A 11 7.10 -3.57 13.26
C GLY A 11 8.21 -3.49 14.31
N ARG A 12 7.94 -2.84 15.44
CA ARG A 12 8.88 -2.77 16.57
C ARG A 12 9.23 -4.16 17.10
N PHE A 13 8.22 -4.98 17.39
CA PHE A 13 8.41 -6.32 17.92
C PHE A 13 9.18 -7.21 16.94
N VAL A 14 8.91 -7.09 15.64
CA VAL A 14 9.63 -7.82 14.59
C VAL A 14 11.11 -7.43 14.57
N VAL A 15 11.44 -6.13 14.57
CA VAL A 15 12.85 -5.66 14.59
C VAL A 15 13.61 -6.18 15.79
N GLU A 16 13.01 -6.18 16.98
CA GLU A 16 13.65 -6.65 18.22
C GLU A 16 14.03 -8.15 18.17
N HIS A 17 13.43 -8.93 17.27
CA HIS A 17 13.61 -10.38 17.18
C HIS A 17 14.01 -10.89 15.78
N SER A 18 14.27 -9.98 14.85
CA SER A 18 14.60 -10.27 13.45
C SER A 18 15.96 -10.98 13.35
N GLN A 19 16.10 -11.89 12.39
CA GLN A 19 17.32 -12.65 12.15
C GLN A 19 17.97 -12.33 10.81
N ASP A 20 17.16 -12.01 9.81
CA ASP A 20 17.61 -11.81 8.44
C ASP A 20 17.43 -10.38 7.93
N VAL A 21 16.72 -9.52 8.65
CA VAL A 21 16.50 -8.12 8.25
C VAL A 21 16.88 -7.17 9.37
N PHE A 22 17.74 -6.21 9.06
CA PHE A 22 18.31 -5.27 10.03
C PHE A 22 17.98 -3.84 9.63
N VAL A 23 17.61 -3.02 10.62
CA VAL A 23 17.45 -1.57 10.45
C VAL A 23 18.80 -0.90 10.73
N GLU A 24 19.34 -0.20 9.74
CA GLU A 24 20.66 0.41 9.78
C GLU A 24 20.55 1.88 10.15
N GLU A 25 20.93 2.22 11.40
CA GLU A 25 20.72 3.55 12.00
C GLU A 25 21.36 4.69 11.19
N GLU A 26 22.57 4.48 10.65
CA GLU A 26 23.22 5.48 9.81
C GLU A 26 22.47 5.72 8.50
N GLY A 27 21.89 4.68 7.91
CA GLY A 27 21.03 4.82 6.73
C GLY A 27 19.73 5.53 7.04
N VAL A 28 19.10 5.18 8.16
CA VAL A 28 17.90 5.87 8.67
C VAL A 28 18.14 7.37 8.79
N ARG A 29 19.26 7.81 9.39
CA ARG A 29 19.60 9.23 9.51
C ARG A 29 19.83 9.90 8.15
N ARG A 30 20.55 9.23 7.24
CA ARG A 30 20.76 9.75 5.87
C ARG A 30 19.44 9.95 5.13
N VAL A 31 18.50 9.00 5.24
CA VAL A 31 17.19 9.14 4.61
C VAL A 31 16.40 10.27 5.27
N ALA A 32 16.43 10.40 6.60
CA ALA A 32 15.79 11.52 7.29
C ALA A 32 16.35 12.88 6.85
N GLU A 33 17.67 13.01 6.65
CA GLU A 33 18.31 14.22 6.10
C GLU A 33 17.88 14.50 4.65
N MET A 34 17.78 13.46 3.82
CA MET A 34 17.27 13.58 2.46
C MET A 34 15.81 14.10 2.45
N LEU A 35 14.95 13.54 3.29
CA LEU A 35 13.56 13.99 3.44
C LEU A 35 13.49 15.40 4.05
N TYR A 36 14.37 15.74 4.98
CA TYR A 36 14.46 17.07 5.55
C TYR A 36 14.79 18.10 4.45
N ALA A 37 15.71 17.81 3.54
CA ALA A 37 15.99 18.68 2.40
C ALA A 37 14.76 18.91 1.50
N LEU A 38 13.87 17.92 1.41
CA LEU A 38 12.64 17.94 0.61
C LEU A 38 11.39 18.40 1.36
N ARG A 39 11.45 18.64 2.68
CA ARG A 39 10.27 18.83 3.55
C ARG A 39 9.30 19.94 3.16
N LYS A 40 9.75 20.90 2.33
CA LYS A 40 8.92 22.01 1.81
C LYS A 40 8.44 21.78 0.36
N SER A 41 8.81 20.65 -0.25
CA SER A 41 8.37 20.29 -1.59
C SER A 41 6.98 19.67 -1.56
N GLU A 42 6.30 19.70 -2.70
CA GLU A 42 4.99 19.04 -2.87
C GLU A 42 5.08 17.51 -2.79
N ASP A 43 6.29 16.93 -2.85
CA ASP A 43 6.49 15.48 -2.78
C ASP A 43 6.29 14.92 -1.37
N LEU A 44 6.36 15.77 -0.33
CA LEU A 44 6.13 15.38 1.06
C LEU A 44 4.84 15.99 1.62
N THR A 45 3.75 15.82 0.85
CA THR A 45 2.41 16.27 1.22
C THR A 45 1.38 15.18 0.90
N ALA A 46 0.16 15.32 1.43
CA ALA A 46 -0.98 14.46 1.08
C ALA A 46 -1.26 14.40 -0.44
N SER A 47 -0.90 15.46 -1.17
CA SER A 47 -1.04 15.50 -2.63
C SER A 47 -0.19 14.47 -3.38
N GLY A 48 0.80 13.86 -2.70
CA GLY A 48 1.56 12.72 -3.20
C GLY A 48 0.67 11.56 -3.66
N TRP A 49 -0.51 11.39 -3.04
CA TRP A 49 -1.54 10.44 -3.50
C TRP A 49 -1.87 10.61 -5.00
N LYS A 50 -2.04 11.85 -5.47
CA LYS A 50 -2.39 12.12 -6.88
C LYS A 50 -1.25 11.74 -7.83
N LYS A 51 0.01 11.86 -7.38
CA LYS A 51 1.19 11.42 -8.14
C LYS A 51 1.26 9.88 -8.22
N ALA A 52 0.85 9.19 -7.16
CA ALA A 52 0.72 7.73 -7.14
C ALA A 52 -0.47 7.23 -7.99
N ASN A 53 -1.56 8.00 -8.06
CA ASN A 53 -2.81 7.65 -8.72
C ASN A 53 -3.24 8.66 -9.82
N PRO A 54 -2.43 8.87 -10.88
CA PRO A 54 -2.74 9.85 -11.93
C PRO A 54 -3.95 9.47 -12.81
N LEU A 55 -4.42 8.22 -12.70
CA LEU A 55 -5.56 7.69 -13.46
C LEU A 55 -6.88 7.72 -12.68
N ALA A 56 -6.85 8.16 -11.41
CA ALA A 56 -8.06 8.30 -10.61
C ALA A 56 -8.97 9.41 -11.18
N PRO A 57 -10.30 9.29 -11.03
CA PRO A 57 -11.23 10.38 -11.31
C PRO A 57 -10.88 11.66 -10.54
N SER A 58 -11.46 12.79 -10.97
CA SER A 58 -11.30 14.05 -10.22
C SER A 58 -11.68 13.84 -8.75
N PRO A 59 -10.81 14.25 -7.80
CA PRO A 59 -11.06 14.03 -6.37
C PRO A 59 -12.27 14.81 -5.87
N THR A 60 -12.84 15.71 -6.67
CA THR A 60 -14.02 16.53 -6.36
C THR A 60 -15.36 15.78 -6.37
N SER A 61 -15.39 14.49 -6.73
CA SER A 61 -16.62 13.71 -6.82
C SER A 61 -16.51 12.37 -6.08
N ASP A 62 -17.61 11.85 -5.53
CA ASP A 62 -17.65 10.55 -4.85
C ASP A 62 -17.25 9.38 -5.77
N HIS A 63 -17.21 9.57 -7.09
CA HIS A 63 -16.60 8.63 -8.02
C HIS A 63 -15.13 8.34 -7.69
N ALA A 64 -14.36 9.32 -7.22
CA ALA A 64 -12.98 9.11 -6.82
C ALA A 64 -12.89 8.19 -5.58
N LEU A 65 -13.80 8.36 -4.61
CA LEU A 65 -13.85 7.52 -3.40
C LEU A 65 -14.21 6.08 -3.74
N ASN A 66 -15.21 5.88 -4.60
CA ASN A 66 -15.61 4.55 -5.03
C ASN A 66 -14.53 3.89 -5.93
N TRP A 67 -13.85 4.67 -6.77
CA TRP A 67 -12.70 4.19 -7.55
C TRP A 67 -11.57 3.73 -6.65
N VAL A 68 -11.21 4.53 -5.63
CA VAL A 68 -10.17 4.17 -4.65
C VAL A 68 -10.53 2.88 -3.93
N PHE A 69 -11.78 2.74 -3.46
CA PHE A 69 -12.21 1.50 -2.82
C PHE A 69 -12.00 0.27 -3.71
N VAL A 70 -12.38 0.35 -4.99
CA VAL A 70 -12.21 -0.77 -5.94
C VAL A 70 -10.73 -1.09 -6.16
N VAL A 71 -9.90 -0.07 -6.40
CA VAL A 71 -8.48 -0.25 -6.69
C VAL A 71 -7.72 -0.77 -5.47
N ASP A 72 -7.93 -0.20 -4.29
CA ASP A 72 -7.25 -0.62 -3.06
C ASP A 72 -7.68 -2.00 -2.59
N THR A 73 -8.94 -2.37 -2.81
CA THR A 73 -9.43 -3.72 -2.55
C THR A 73 -8.69 -4.77 -3.39
N MET A 74 -8.22 -4.40 -4.58
CA MET A 74 -7.47 -5.27 -5.51
C MET A 74 -5.95 -5.00 -5.53
N ASN A 75 -5.44 -4.18 -4.60
CA ASN A 75 -4.04 -3.70 -4.58
C ASN A 75 -3.06 -4.73 -3.98
N PHE A 76 -2.83 -5.82 -4.69
CA PHE A 76 -1.91 -6.90 -4.30
C PHE A 76 -1.35 -7.70 -5.49
N SER A 77 -0.13 -8.21 -5.38
CA SER A 77 0.47 -9.24 -6.24
C SER A 77 0.48 -8.93 -7.75
N PHE A 78 0.94 -7.74 -8.12
CA PHE A 78 1.06 -7.32 -9.53
C PHE A 78 2.32 -7.82 -10.26
N TRP A 79 3.27 -8.41 -9.52
CA TRP A 79 4.48 -8.94 -10.12
C TRP A 79 4.16 -10.20 -10.96
N PRO A 80 4.80 -10.36 -12.13
CA PRO A 80 4.52 -11.47 -13.04
C PRO A 80 5.22 -12.76 -12.57
N GLU A 81 4.76 -13.93 -13.02
CA GLU A 81 5.49 -15.19 -12.78
C GLU A 81 6.87 -15.18 -13.45
N ARG A 82 6.98 -14.52 -14.59
CA ARG A 82 8.22 -14.30 -15.34
C ARG A 82 8.34 -12.85 -15.75
N GLU A 83 9.54 -12.27 -15.65
CA GLU A 83 9.75 -10.85 -15.96
C GLU A 83 9.32 -10.45 -17.38
N ASP A 84 9.38 -11.37 -18.34
CA ASP A 84 8.98 -11.18 -19.74
C ASP A 84 7.47 -11.34 -19.99
N GLN A 85 6.69 -11.67 -18.96
CA GLN A 85 5.24 -11.92 -19.03
C GLN A 85 4.50 -10.97 -18.10
N GLN A 86 4.53 -9.67 -18.41
CA GLN A 86 3.81 -8.68 -17.63
C GLN A 86 2.41 -8.45 -18.20
N CYS A 87 1.41 -8.33 -17.32
CA CYS A 87 0.10 -7.81 -17.71
C CYS A 87 0.28 -6.36 -18.17
N GLU A 88 -0.30 -6.02 -19.32
CA GLU A 88 -0.24 -4.70 -19.94
C GLU A 88 -1.64 -4.13 -20.16
N VAL A 89 -1.81 -2.84 -19.87
CA VAL A 89 -3.03 -2.10 -20.23
C VAL A 89 -2.63 -0.76 -20.82
N THR A 90 -3.03 -0.52 -22.06
CA THR A 90 -2.83 0.73 -22.79
C THR A 90 -4.05 1.60 -22.64
N TYR A 91 -3.84 2.78 -22.06
CA TYR A 91 -4.88 3.76 -21.82
C TYR A 91 -4.41 5.12 -22.33
N ARG A 92 -5.21 5.73 -23.23
CA ARG A 92 -4.93 7.02 -23.89
C ARG A 92 -3.51 7.11 -24.47
N GLY A 93 -3.06 6.04 -25.14
CA GLY A 93 -1.76 5.97 -25.81
C GLY A 93 -0.56 5.69 -24.90
N THR A 94 -0.78 5.44 -23.61
CA THR A 94 0.28 5.03 -22.66
C THR A 94 0.05 3.61 -22.19
N THR A 95 1.06 2.74 -22.29
CA THR A 95 1.02 1.36 -21.77
C THR A 95 1.50 1.34 -20.33
N TYR A 96 0.68 0.78 -19.44
CA TYR A 96 0.93 0.67 -18.01
C TYR A 96 1.27 -0.76 -17.60
N TYR A 97 2.06 -0.87 -16.53
CA TYR A 97 2.57 -2.12 -15.94
C TYR A 97 2.41 -2.11 -14.41
N GLY A 98 2.44 -3.28 -13.78
CA GLY A 98 2.34 -3.42 -12.32
C GLY A 98 1.02 -2.86 -11.77
N TYR A 99 1.04 -2.21 -10.61
CA TYR A 99 -0.14 -1.56 -10.02
C TYR A 99 -0.92 -0.66 -11.00
N MET A 100 -0.21 0.04 -11.89
CA MET A 100 -0.85 0.96 -12.83
C MET A 100 -1.71 0.25 -13.89
N THR A 101 -1.53 -1.05 -14.14
CA THR A 101 -2.42 -1.81 -15.05
C THR A 101 -3.82 -1.89 -14.48
N LEU A 102 -3.95 -2.08 -13.17
CA LEU A 102 -5.24 -2.08 -12.49
C LEU A 102 -5.90 -0.72 -12.60
N CYS A 103 -5.17 0.35 -12.26
CA CYS A 103 -5.69 1.71 -12.35
C CYS A 103 -6.19 2.03 -13.77
N ALA A 104 -5.39 1.66 -14.79
CA ALA A 104 -5.77 1.84 -16.19
C ALA A 104 -6.99 1.00 -16.59
N ALA A 105 -7.08 -0.26 -16.14
CA ALA A 105 -8.20 -1.13 -16.44
C ALA A 105 -9.52 -0.63 -15.84
N ILE A 106 -9.50 -0.19 -14.56
CA ILE A 106 -10.69 0.35 -13.89
C ILE A 106 -11.14 1.65 -14.54
N THR A 107 -10.21 2.57 -14.81
CA THR A 107 -10.56 3.84 -15.46
C THR A 107 -11.06 3.63 -16.90
N ARG A 108 -10.47 2.70 -17.65
CA ARG A 108 -10.96 2.27 -18.98
C ARG A 108 -12.39 1.72 -18.89
N ALA A 109 -12.66 0.82 -17.93
CA ALA A 109 -13.99 0.22 -17.77
C ALA A 109 -15.07 1.27 -17.45
N MET A 110 -14.74 2.26 -16.62
CA MET A 110 -15.66 3.38 -16.35
C MET A 110 -15.96 4.20 -17.61
N GLU A 111 -14.96 4.47 -18.46
CA GLU A 111 -15.18 5.17 -19.73
C GLU A 111 -15.96 4.34 -20.76
N GLU A 112 -15.86 3.01 -20.69
CA GLU A 112 -16.66 2.06 -21.48
C GLU A 112 -18.10 1.94 -20.96
N GLY A 113 -18.47 2.67 -19.90
CA GLY A 113 -19.81 2.66 -19.32
C GLY A 113 -20.08 1.46 -18.41
N ILE A 114 -19.05 0.69 -18.03
CA ILE A 114 -19.18 -0.39 -17.06
C ILE A 114 -19.24 0.23 -15.65
N PRO A 115 -20.29 -0.05 -14.85
CA PRO A 115 -20.43 0.49 -13.50
C PRO A 115 -19.53 -0.26 -12.49
N ILE A 116 -18.25 -0.45 -12.81
CA ILE A 116 -17.28 -1.23 -12.01
C ILE A 116 -17.05 -0.63 -10.61
N THR A 117 -17.40 0.64 -10.39
CA THR A 117 -17.31 1.32 -9.09
C THR A 117 -18.61 1.32 -8.30
N GLU A 118 -19.68 0.67 -8.79
CA GLU A 118 -20.94 0.54 -8.07
C GLU A 118 -21.02 -0.77 -7.27
N PRO A 119 -21.21 -0.72 -5.94
CA PRO A 119 -21.27 -1.93 -5.11
C PRO A 119 -22.36 -2.92 -5.51
N SER A 120 -23.49 -2.44 -6.05
CA SER A 120 -24.56 -3.25 -6.62
C SER A 120 -24.09 -4.10 -7.80
N TYR A 121 -23.17 -3.59 -8.61
CA TYR A 121 -22.60 -4.29 -9.75
C TYR A 121 -21.53 -5.30 -9.31
N PHE A 122 -20.48 -4.82 -8.64
CA PHE A 122 -19.33 -5.68 -8.34
C PHE A 122 -19.56 -6.71 -7.22
N SER A 123 -20.67 -6.61 -6.47
CA SER A 123 -21.11 -7.67 -5.53
C SER A 123 -21.77 -8.88 -6.19
N GLN A 124 -22.15 -8.75 -7.47
CA GLN A 124 -22.89 -9.76 -8.23
C GLN A 124 -22.21 -10.15 -9.55
N MET A 125 -21.23 -9.37 -10.02
CA MET A 125 -20.50 -9.68 -11.24
C MET A 125 -19.85 -11.08 -11.17
N SER A 126 -19.75 -11.72 -12.32
CA SER A 126 -19.01 -12.97 -12.52
C SER A 126 -17.50 -12.75 -12.62
N VAL A 127 -16.73 -13.83 -12.47
CA VAL A 127 -15.27 -13.79 -12.69
C VAL A 127 -14.97 -13.41 -14.14
N GLU A 128 -15.77 -13.88 -15.09
CA GLU A 128 -15.65 -13.57 -16.52
C GLU A 128 -15.89 -12.09 -16.81
N GLU A 129 -16.86 -11.46 -16.14
CA GLU A 129 -17.09 -10.01 -16.24
C GLU A 129 -15.90 -9.22 -15.68
N LEU A 130 -15.38 -9.60 -14.51
CA LEU A 130 -14.16 -8.97 -13.98
C LEU A 130 -12.97 -9.20 -14.92
N GLY A 131 -12.84 -10.38 -15.52
CA GLY A 131 -11.80 -10.70 -16.49
C GLY A 131 -11.87 -9.80 -17.74
N ARG A 132 -13.07 -9.44 -18.20
CA ARG A 132 -13.25 -8.46 -19.30
C ARG A 132 -12.88 -7.04 -18.89
N VAL A 133 -13.15 -6.66 -17.64
CA VAL A 133 -12.74 -5.34 -17.10
C VAL A 133 -11.21 -5.26 -17.01
N LEU A 134 -10.60 -6.27 -16.40
CA LEU A 134 -9.16 -6.37 -16.15
C LEU A 134 -8.34 -6.94 -17.33
N ARG A 135 -8.95 -7.08 -18.51
CA ARG A 135 -8.32 -7.67 -19.69
C ARG A 135 -7.00 -6.96 -20.02
N SER A 136 -5.95 -7.75 -20.25
CA SER A 136 -4.69 -7.22 -20.77
C SER A 136 -4.78 -7.00 -22.27
N ASP A 137 -3.93 -6.11 -22.79
CA ASP A 137 -3.73 -5.91 -24.22
C ASP A 137 -2.71 -6.91 -24.82
N ASN A 138 -2.15 -7.79 -23.98
CA ASN A 138 -1.28 -8.90 -24.40
C ASN A 138 -1.82 -10.25 -23.88
N ASN A 139 -1.05 -11.33 -24.08
CA ASN A 139 -1.45 -12.69 -23.68
C ASN A 139 -1.24 -12.99 -22.19
N THR A 140 -0.77 -12.03 -21.39
CA THR A 140 -0.55 -12.19 -19.96
C THR A 140 -1.74 -11.62 -19.19
N PRO A 141 -2.56 -12.43 -18.52
CA PRO A 141 -3.70 -11.93 -17.77
C PRO A 141 -3.26 -11.16 -16.52
N MET A 142 -4.17 -10.35 -15.97
CA MET A 142 -4.02 -9.80 -14.62
C MET A 142 -3.84 -10.97 -13.62
N PRO A 143 -2.80 -10.96 -12.78
CA PRO A 143 -2.60 -12.03 -11.82
C PRO A 143 -3.75 -12.12 -10.81
N MET A 144 -4.00 -13.32 -10.26
CA MET A 144 -4.96 -13.57 -9.17
C MET A 144 -6.35 -12.97 -9.45
N LEU A 145 -6.93 -13.30 -10.61
CA LEU A 145 -8.23 -12.78 -11.04
C LEU A 145 -9.35 -13.28 -10.12
N GLU A 146 -9.30 -14.55 -9.74
CA GLU A 146 -10.25 -15.20 -8.85
C GLU A 146 -10.24 -14.55 -7.46
N GLU A 147 -9.06 -14.29 -6.89
CA GLU A 147 -8.95 -13.65 -5.58
C GLU A 147 -9.38 -12.19 -5.65
N ARG A 148 -9.05 -11.46 -6.71
CA ARG A 148 -9.56 -10.09 -6.94
C ARG A 148 -11.08 -10.06 -7.01
N HIS A 149 -11.69 -11.02 -7.70
CA HIS A 149 -13.13 -11.18 -7.76
C HIS A 149 -13.73 -11.44 -6.37
N GLN A 150 -13.13 -12.35 -5.60
CA GLN A 150 -13.61 -12.70 -4.26
C GLN A 150 -13.60 -11.50 -3.31
N VAL A 151 -12.47 -10.78 -3.22
CA VAL A 151 -12.34 -9.64 -2.29
C VAL A 151 -13.21 -8.46 -2.72
N LEU A 152 -13.37 -8.23 -4.02
CA LEU A 152 -14.24 -7.16 -4.50
C LEU A 152 -15.73 -7.50 -4.28
N THR A 153 -16.11 -8.77 -4.50
CA THR A 153 -17.45 -9.28 -4.20
C THR A 153 -17.78 -9.17 -2.70
N GLU A 154 -16.84 -9.53 -1.82
CA GLU A 154 -16.94 -9.33 -0.37
C GLU A 154 -17.18 -7.85 -0.05
N GLY A 155 -16.31 -6.98 -0.57
CA GLY A 155 -16.41 -5.54 -0.40
C GLY A 155 -17.78 -5.00 -0.80
N GLY A 156 -18.30 -5.43 -1.95
CA GLY A 156 -19.57 -4.95 -2.48
C GLY A 156 -20.74 -5.32 -1.58
N ARG A 157 -20.76 -6.56 -1.09
CA ARG A 157 -21.81 -7.03 -0.16
C ARG A 157 -21.79 -6.25 1.15
N VAL A 158 -20.60 -5.98 1.70
CA VAL A 158 -20.45 -5.19 2.93
C VAL A 158 -20.89 -3.74 2.71
N LEU A 159 -20.46 -3.10 1.61
CA LEU A 159 -20.87 -1.72 1.30
C LEU A 159 -22.39 -1.61 1.12
N LEU A 160 -23.05 -2.59 0.48
CA LEU A 160 -24.51 -2.61 0.31
C LEU A 160 -25.26 -2.66 1.65
N GLN A 161 -24.71 -3.33 2.66
CA GLN A 161 -25.28 -3.34 4.02
C GLN A 161 -25.15 -1.98 4.71
N HIS A 162 -24.24 -1.12 4.25
CA HIS A 162 -23.92 0.17 4.84
C HIS A 162 -24.29 1.35 3.93
N GLY A 163 -25.39 1.23 3.19
CA GLY A 163 -25.92 2.32 2.35
C GLY A 163 -25.33 2.41 0.94
N GLY A 164 -24.56 1.41 0.50
CA GLY A 164 -24.19 1.23 -0.91
C GLY A 164 -23.06 2.13 -1.42
N SER A 165 -22.24 2.70 -0.53
CA SER A 165 -21.04 3.45 -0.92
C SER A 165 -19.94 3.34 0.13
N PHE A 166 -18.68 3.54 -0.28
CA PHE A 166 -17.56 3.55 0.67
C PHE A 166 -17.68 4.70 1.68
N ARG A 167 -18.16 5.87 1.24
CA ARG A 167 -18.40 7.02 2.12
C ARG A 167 -19.41 6.71 3.22
N SER A 168 -20.52 6.05 2.87
CA SER A 168 -21.53 5.63 3.85
C SER A 168 -20.97 4.58 4.82
N PHE A 169 -20.22 3.60 4.30
CA PHE A 169 -19.55 2.58 5.09
C PHE A 169 -18.57 3.17 6.11
N ILE A 170 -17.71 4.11 5.71
CA ILE A 170 -16.67 4.66 6.58
C ILE A 170 -17.20 5.73 7.54
N SER A 171 -18.38 6.29 7.29
CA SER A 171 -18.96 7.38 8.07
C SER A 171 -19.08 7.13 9.59
N PRO A 172 -19.37 5.91 10.10
CA PRO A 172 -19.45 5.66 11.55
C PRO A 172 -18.10 5.82 12.27
N ALA A 173 -16.98 5.70 11.55
CA ALA A 173 -15.64 5.97 12.10
C ALA A 173 -15.37 7.47 12.28
N GLY A 174 -16.24 8.34 11.76
CA GLY A 174 -16.05 9.79 11.78
C GLY A 174 -14.88 10.19 10.88
N ARG A 175 -14.03 11.12 11.35
CA ARG A 175 -12.78 11.51 10.68
C ARG A 175 -11.54 10.98 11.41
N ASP A 176 -11.64 9.82 12.05
CA ASP A 176 -10.55 9.27 12.86
C ASP A 176 -9.88 8.10 12.12
N ALA A 177 -8.62 8.28 11.73
CA ALA A 177 -7.89 7.28 10.93
C ALA A 177 -7.80 5.92 11.62
N GLN A 178 -7.66 5.88 12.96
CA GLN A 178 -7.58 4.64 13.71
C GLN A 178 -8.92 3.89 13.64
N LYS A 179 -10.04 4.59 13.91
CA LYS A 179 -11.37 3.98 13.85
C LYS A 179 -11.72 3.51 12.44
N MET A 180 -11.22 4.21 11.41
CA MET A 180 -11.40 3.80 10.02
C MET A 180 -10.70 2.48 9.72
N VAL A 181 -9.43 2.33 10.13
CA VAL A 181 -8.69 1.06 9.96
C VAL A 181 -9.38 -0.06 10.73
N GLU A 182 -9.78 0.18 11.99
CA GLU A 182 -10.52 -0.80 12.81
C GLU A 182 -11.82 -1.24 12.11
N LEU A 183 -12.63 -0.29 11.65
CA LEU A 183 -13.89 -0.59 10.96
C LEU A 183 -13.69 -1.39 9.66
N ILE A 184 -12.67 -1.07 8.88
CA ILE A 184 -12.31 -1.79 7.65
C ILE A 184 -11.94 -3.23 8.00
N VAL A 185 -11.01 -3.44 8.93
CA VAL A 185 -10.48 -4.76 9.30
C VAL A 185 -11.58 -5.62 9.95
N ASP A 186 -12.45 -5.03 10.76
CA ASP A 186 -13.55 -5.75 11.41
C ASP A 186 -14.62 -6.18 10.40
N SER A 187 -14.95 -5.32 9.43
CA SER A 187 -16.04 -5.57 8.47
C SER A 187 -15.61 -6.33 7.22
N LEU A 188 -14.34 -6.25 6.83
CA LEU A 188 -13.80 -6.83 5.59
C LEU A 188 -12.67 -7.81 5.92
N PRO A 189 -12.97 -9.11 6.12
CA PRO A 189 -11.97 -10.13 6.45
C PRO A 189 -10.78 -10.18 5.48
N SER A 190 -10.99 -9.88 4.19
CA SER A 190 -9.90 -9.82 3.20
C SER A 190 -8.83 -8.77 3.51
N TYR A 191 -9.12 -7.79 4.38
CA TYR A 191 -8.17 -6.76 4.82
C TYR A 191 -7.38 -7.14 6.09
N ARG A 192 -7.68 -8.29 6.74
CA ARG A 192 -7.00 -8.78 7.97
C ARG A 192 -5.63 -9.38 7.66
N ASP A 193 -4.70 -8.54 7.25
CA ASP A 193 -3.29 -8.85 7.04
C ASP A 193 -2.58 -9.04 8.39
N GLU A 194 -2.63 -10.28 8.89
CA GLU A 194 -2.14 -10.71 10.18
C GLU A 194 -1.25 -11.96 10.06
N ALA A 195 -0.30 -12.11 10.99
CA ALA A 195 0.57 -13.29 11.07
C ALA A 195 0.89 -13.66 12.53
N THR A 196 1.46 -14.85 12.73
CA THR A 196 2.05 -15.23 14.02
C THR A 196 3.56 -15.23 13.89
N TYR A 197 4.23 -14.36 14.66
CA TYR A 197 5.67 -14.21 14.64
C TYR A 197 6.23 -14.42 16.05
N LYS A 198 7.16 -15.37 16.22
CA LYS A 198 7.75 -15.72 17.52
C LYS A 198 6.71 -15.93 18.63
N GLY A 199 5.59 -16.56 18.28
CA GLY A 199 4.49 -16.86 19.21
C GLY A 199 3.55 -15.69 19.54
N LYS A 200 3.76 -14.50 18.97
CA LYS A 200 2.84 -13.35 19.10
C LYS A 200 2.06 -13.13 17.81
N ARG A 201 0.78 -12.75 17.96
CA ARG A 201 -0.02 -12.26 16.84
C ARG A 201 0.37 -10.83 16.51
N ILE A 202 0.64 -10.58 15.24
CA ILE A 202 0.99 -9.26 14.71
C ILE A 202 0.03 -8.92 13.58
N SER A 203 -0.09 -7.63 13.27
CA SER A 203 -0.77 -7.15 12.09
C SER A 203 0.10 -6.19 11.28
N LEU A 204 -0.18 -6.12 9.98
CA LEU A 204 0.47 -5.22 9.05
C LEU A 204 -0.58 -4.33 8.36
N TYR A 205 -1.78 -4.85 8.13
CA TYR A 205 -2.96 -4.14 7.62
C TYR A 205 -2.69 -3.24 6.41
N LYS A 206 -1.75 -3.63 5.53
CA LYS A 206 -1.25 -2.79 4.42
C LYS A 206 -2.38 -2.13 3.62
N ARG A 207 -3.30 -2.93 3.07
CA ARG A 207 -4.40 -2.41 2.24
C ARG A 207 -5.40 -1.55 3.02
N ALA A 208 -5.62 -1.85 4.30
CA ALA A 208 -6.54 -1.05 5.12
C ALA A 208 -5.95 0.33 5.40
N GLN A 209 -4.64 0.38 5.67
CA GLN A 209 -3.91 1.63 5.85
C GLN A 209 -3.87 2.45 4.55
N ILE A 210 -3.63 1.81 3.40
CA ILE A 210 -3.70 2.47 2.08
C ILE A 210 -5.09 3.07 1.85
N LEU A 211 -6.16 2.28 2.05
CA LEU A 211 -7.53 2.75 1.81
C LEU A 211 -7.88 4.00 2.64
N VAL A 212 -7.41 4.06 3.89
CA VAL A 212 -7.57 5.24 4.75
C VAL A 212 -6.71 6.42 4.27
N ALA A 213 -5.47 6.17 3.85
CA ALA A 213 -4.57 7.20 3.35
C ALA A 213 -5.04 7.80 2.02
N ASP A 214 -5.55 6.98 1.11
CA ASP A 214 -6.10 7.39 -0.18
C ASP A 214 -7.43 8.14 -0.02
N PHE A 215 -8.28 7.68 0.91
CA PHE A 215 -9.45 8.44 1.34
C PHE A 215 -9.05 9.82 1.87
N TRP A 216 -8.07 9.88 2.77
CA TRP A 216 -7.55 11.15 3.28
C TRP A 216 -7.01 12.06 2.18
N GLY A 217 -6.23 11.52 1.23
CA GLY A 217 -5.73 12.28 0.08
C GLY A 217 -6.84 12.90 -0.78
N ILE A 218 -7.95 12.17 -0.98
CA ILE A 218 -9.14 12.71 -1.66
C ILE A 218 -9.81 13.81 -0.83
N MET A 219 -9.97 13.60 0.48
CA MET A 219 -10.62 14.58 1.36
C MET A 219 -9.80 15.87 1.49
N GLU A 220 -8.48 15.79 1.56
CA GLU A 220 -7.55 16.93 1.51
C GLU A 220 -7.76 17.74 0.23
N ALA A 221 -7.84 17.08 -0.93
CA ALA A 221 -8.10 17.74 -2.20
C ALA A 221 -9.48 18.42 -2.28
N ARG A 222 -10.41 18.08 -1.38
CA ARG A 222 -11.73 18.73 -1.23
C ARG A 222 -11.75 19.82 -0.16
N VAL A 223 -10.63 20.09 0.52
CA VAL A 223 -10.58 20.97 1.70
C VAL A 223 -11.45 20.43 2.85
N GLU A 224 -11.59 19.10 2.92
CA GLU A 224 -12.30 18.35 3.95
C GLU A 224 -11.37 17.38 4.72
N GLY A 225 -10.05 17.53 4.55
CA GLY A 225 -9.05 16.53 4.95
C GLY A 225 -8.62 16.52 6.42
N ASP A 226 -9.19 17.39 7.27
CA ASP A 226 -8.92 17.35 8.71
C ASP A 226 -9.32 15.99 9.30
N MET A 227 -8.32 15.16 9.55
CA MET A 227 -8.45 13.76 9.97
C MET A 227 -7.52 13.50 11.17
N PRO A 228 -8.02 13.57 12.42
CA PRO A 228 -7.25 13.18 13.58
C PRO A 228 -6.68 11.76 13.49
N ASN A 229 -5.62 11.53 14.27
CA ASN A 229 -4.95 10.24 14.42
C ASN A 229 -4.35 9.67 13.13
N LEU A 230 -4.17 10.47 12.07
CA LEU A 230 -3.46 10.05 10.85
C LEU A 230 -2.07 9.46 11.10
N ASP A 231 -1.37 9.93 12.14
CA ASP A 231 -0.06 9.38 12.49
C ASP A 231 -0.13 7.93 13.00
N ILE A 232 -1.30 7.33 13.23
CA ILE A 232 -1.39 5.88 13.49
C ILE A 232 -0.97 5.05 12.27
N LEU A 233 -1.14 5.61 11.06
CA LEU A 233 -0.75 4.95 9.82
C LEU A 233 0.77 4.84 9.74
N THR A 234 1.25 3.65 9.39
CA THR A 234 2.65 3.38 9.10
C THR A 234 2.91 3.50 7.59
N MET A 235 4.15 3.25 7.17
CA MET A 235 4.41 2.91 5.77
C MET A 235 3.66 1.64 5.37
N PHE A 236 3.38 1.48 4.08
CA PHE A 236 2.58 0.38 3.57
C PHE A 236 3.52 -0.73 3.09
N ALA A 237 3.73 -1.73 3.94
CA ALA A 237 4.74 -2.77 3.73
C ALA A 237 4.45 -3.68 2.52
N ASP A 238 4.86 -3.23 1.34
CA ASP A 238 4.81 -3.94 0.06
C ASP A 238 6.19 -4.55 -0.32
N TYR A 239 6.42 -4.83 -1.60
CA TYR A 239 7.71 -5.33 -2.11
C TYR A 239 8.69 -4.26 -2.59
N ARG A 240 8.22 -3.05 -2.91
CA ARG A 240 9.01 -1.97 -3.54
C ARG A 240 9.65 -1.06 -2.51
N VAL A 241 8.92 -0.68 -1.46
CA VAL A 241 9.44 0.21 -0.43
C VAL A 241 10.57 -0.45 0.36
N PRO A 242 10.50 -1.73 0.76
CA PRO A 242 11.64 -2.41 1.38
C PRO A 242 12.88 -2.45 0.47
N GLN A 243 12.69 -2.67 -0.83
CA GLN A 243 13.78 -2.63 -1.81
C GLN A 243 14.47 -1.26 -1.85
N ALA A 244 13.68 -0.17 -1.85
CA ALA A 244 14.21 1.20 -1.77
C ALA A 244 14.94 1.49 -0.45
N LEU A 245 14.42 1.01 0.67
CA LEU A 245 15.09 1.16 1.97
C LEU A 245 16.43 0.41 2.03
N VAL A 246 16.55 -0.75 1.39
CA VAL A 246 17.84 -1.45 1.23
C VAL A 246 18.79 -0.65 0.34
N HIS A 247 18.29 -0.13 -0.79
CA HIS A 247 19.10 0.69 -1.69
C HIS A 247 19.65 1.96 -1.02
N LEU A 248 18.83 2.62 -0.21
CA LEU A 248 19.22 3.81 0.58
C LEU A 248 20.11 3.44 1.78
N GLY A 249 20.29 2.15 2.05
CA GLY A 249 21.10 1.60 3.13
C GLY A 249 20.47 1.78 4.52
N ALA A 250 19.15 2.02 4.60
CA ALA A 250 18.38 2.10 5.85
C ALA A 250 17.89 0.72 6.32
N LEU A 251 17.77 -0.24 5.40
CA LEU A 251 17.63 -1.67 5.68
C LEU A 251 18.83 -2.45 5.14
N ARG A 252 19.10 -3.59 5.77
CA ARG A 252 20.05 -4.59 5.27
C ARG A 252 19.49 -5.98 5.46
N TYR A 253 19.64 -6.83 4.45
CA TYR A 253 19.32 -8.25 4.54
C TYR A 253 20.57 -9.07 4.87
N SER A 254 20.40 -10.22 5.53
CA SER A 254 21.47 -11.21 5.69
C SER A 254 21.89 -11.77 4.33
N ASP A 255 23.10 -12.31 4.24
CA ASP A 255 23.57 -12.96 3.01
C ASP A 255 22.68 -14.14 2.62
N THR A 256 22.16 -14.88 3.60
CA THR A 256 21.25 -16.01 3.39
C THR A 256 19.92 -15.56 2.80
N LEU A 257 19.32 -14.50 3.32
CA LEU A 257 18.09 -13.94 2.76
C LEU A 257 18.34 -13.34 1.37
N MET A 258 19.43 -12.58 1.18
CA MET A 258 19.79 -12.07 -0.15
C MET A 258 19.94 -13.20 -1.18
N GLN A 259 20.58 -14.31 -0.82
CA GLN A 259 20.73 -15.45 -1.72
C GLN A 259 19.38 -16.12 -2.01
N THR A 260 18.53 -16.27 -1.00
CA THR A 260 17.16 -16.77 -1.14
C THR A 260 16.38 -15.98 -2.19
N LEU A 261 16.40 -14.64 -2.07
CA LEU A 261 15.70 -13.75 -2.99
C LEU A 261 16.31 -13.76 -4.40
N ARG A 262 17.64 -13.83 -4.52
CA ARG A 262 18.34 -13.95 -5.82
C ARG A 262 18.01 -15.24 -6.56
N ASN A 263 17.73 -16.31 -5.82
CA ASN A 263 17.30 -17.59 -6.41
C ASN A 263 15.83 -17.56 -6.87
N GLY A 264 15.10 -16.46 -6.64
CA GLY A 264 13.69 -16.33 -6.99
C GLY A 264 12.76 -17.16 -6.11
N GLU A 265 13.19 -17.55 -4.90
CA GLU A 265 12.36 -18.32 -3.99
C GLU A 265 11.12 -17.51 -3.55
N LEU A 266 9.95 -18.14 -3.66
CA LEU A 266 8.70 -17.57 -3.16
C LEU A 266 8.65 -17.71 -1.63
N LEU A 267 8.40 -16.60 -0.95
CA LEU A 267 8.09 -16.61 0.48
C LEU A 267 6.58 -16.75 0.64
N SER A 268 6.16 -17.65 1.53
CA SER A 268 4.73 -17.78 1.86
C SER A 268 4.30 -16.61 2.74
N SER A 269 3.03 -16.22 2.66
CA SER A 269 2.48 -15.23 3.59
C SER A 269 2.55 -15.76 5.03
N GLY A 270 3.13 -14.97 5.94
CA GLY A 270 3.41 -15.40 7.31
C GLY A 270 4.71 -16.19 7.48
N ASP A 271 5.49 -16.39 6.41
CA ASP A 271 6.87 -16.87 6.52
C ASP A 271 7.68 -15.87 7.36
N ARG A 272 8.53 -16.39 8.24
CA ARG A 272 9.38 -15.57 9.12
C ARG A 272 10.12 -14.48 8.34
N ARG A 273 10.68 -14.80 7.17
CA ARG A 273 11.47 -13.88 6.34
C ARG A 273 10.58 -12.81 5.70
N GLU A 274 9.39 -13.18 5.24
CA GLU A 274 8.40 -12.22 4.71
C GLU A 274 7.96 -11.23 5.78
N VAL A 275 7.60 -11.74 6.96
CA VAL A 275 7.25 -10.93 8.12
C VAL A 275 8.41 -10.03 8.55
N GLU A 276 9.64 -10.54 8.59
CA GLU A 276 10.83 -9.75 8.93
C GLU A 276 11.05 -8.60 7.93
N ILE A 277 10.93 -8.85 6.62
CA ILE A 277 11.07 -7.79 5.62
C ILE A 277 10.01 -6.70 5.83
N ARG A 278 8.74 -7.08 6.00
CA ARG A 278 7.63 -6.14 6.10
C ARG A 278 7.64 -5.39 7.44
N GLY A 279 7.79 -6.10 8.55
CA GLY A 279 7.83 -5.53 9.90
C GLY A 279 9.05 -4.63 10.13
N CYS A 280 10.24 -5.03 9.67
CA CYS A 280 11.42 -4.17 9.75
C CYS A 280 11.29 -2.92 8.89
N SER A 281 10.64 -3.00 7.72
CA SER A 281 10.36 -1.82 6.89
C SER A 281 9.44 -0.82 7.58
N ILE A 282 8.39 -1.32 8.25
CA ILE A 282 7.50 -0.47 9.06
C ILE A 282 8.31 0.30 10.09
N TRP A 283 9.07 -0.41 10.92
CA TRP A 283 9.82 0.23 11.99
C TRP A 283 10.96 1.12 11.47
N CYS A 284 11.59 0.76 10.35
CA CYS A 284 12.59 1.60 9.70
C CYS A 284 12.01 2.97 9.34
N VAL A 285 10.81 3.03 8.74
CA VAL A 285 10.17 4.30 8.39
C VAL A 285 9.72 5.06 9.64
N GLU A 286 9.23 4.38 10.69
CA GLU A 286 8.93 5.04 11.96
C GLU A 286 10.17 5.72 12.57
N LYS A 287 11.35 5.09 12.45
CA LYS A 287 12.61 5.70 12.87
C LYS A 287 13.05 6.85 11.97
N ILE A 288 12.86 6.74 10.66
CA ILE A 288 13.10 7.84 9.71
C ILE A 288 12.22 9.04 10.06
N LYS A 289 10.92 8.82 10.31
CA LYS A 289 9.96 9.84 10.74
C LYS A 289 10.42 10.54 12.02
N ALA A 290 10.78 9.79 13.05
CA ALA A 290 11.25 10.36 14.32
C ALA A 290 12.50 11.24 14.15
N HIS A 291 13.48 10.78 13.36
CA HIS A 291 14.67 11.58 13.04
C HIS A 291 14.33 12.82 12.23
N LEU A 292 13.45 12.71 11.23
CA LEU A 292 12.98 13.86 10.45
C LEU A 292 12.32 14.91 11.34
N TRP A 293 11.46 14.49 12.28
CA TRP A 293 10.80 15.39 13.21
C TRP A 293 11.79 16.13 14.10
N SER A 294 12.78 15.42 14.66
CA SER A 294 13.87 16.05 15.43
C SER A 294 14.63 17.07 14.58
N LEU A 295 14.98 16.72 13.33
CA LEU A 295 15.68 17.65 12.44
C LEU A 295 14.89 18.94 12.18
N VAL A 296 13.57 18.84 12.01
CA VAL A 296 12.69 20.01 11.81
C VAL A 296 12.58 20.84 13.08
N GLU A 297 12.40 20.19 14.24
CA GLU A 297 12.36 20.89 15.52
C GLU A 297 13.69 21.61 15.81
N ASP A 298 14.81 20.91 15.68
CA ASP A 298 16.15 21.41 16.02
C ASP A 298 16.62 22.53 15.08
N ARG A 299 16.30 22.45 13.78
CA ARG A 299 16.84 23.36 12.77
C ARG A 299 15.88 24.46 12.33
N ASP A 300 14.58 24.18 12.30
CA ASP A 300 13.56 25.15 11.90
C ASP A 300 12.77 25.72 13.10
N GLY A 301 12.84 25.09 14.28
CA GLY A 301 12.06 25.50 15.45
C GLY A 301 10.55 25.30 15.28
N GLN A 302 10.14 24.31 14.48
CA GLN A 302 8.75 24.04 14.11
C GLN A 302 8.36 22.59 14.37
N SER A 303 7.07 22.35 14.62
CA SER A 303 6.52 20.99 14.61
C SER A 303 6.50 20.43 13.20
N CYS A 304 6.85 19.16 13.03
CA CYS A 304 6.76 18.45 11.76
C CYS A 304 5.47 17.62 11.70
N ASN A 305 4.72 17.76 10.60
CA ASN A 305 3.48 16.99 10.37
C ASN A 305 3.65 15.90 9.30
N ILE A 306 4.89 15.61 8.88
CA ILE A 306 5.18 14.57 7.88
C ILE A 306 5.09 13.21 8.58
N ASN A 307 3.98 12.50 8.37
CA ASN A 307 3.75 11.17 8.93
C ASN A 307 4.30 10.06 8.01
N SER A 308 4.21 8.81 8.47
CA SER A 308 4.74 7.65 7.74
C SER A 308 4.03 7.38 6.41
N ALA A 309 2.74 7.72 6.29
CA ALA A 309 1.99 7.61 5.04
C ALA A 309 2.51 8.60 3.98
N ILE A 310 2.82 9.85 4.37
CA ILE A 310 3.47 10.83 3.48
C ILE A 310 4.86 10.34 3.04
N ILE A 311 5.64 9.75 3.97
CA ILE A 311 6.94 9.19 3.63
C ILE A 311 6.80 8.03 2.64
N ASP A 312 5.78 7.19 2.78
CA ASP A 312 5.47 6.11 1.84
C ASP A 312 5.09 6.65 0.45
N PHE A 313 4.23 7.68 0.39
CA PHE A 313 3.88 8.39 -0.84
C PHE A 313 5.08 8.96 -1.59
N TYR A 314 6.21 9.19 -0.90
CA TYR A 314 7.47 9.56 -1.51
C TYR A 314 8.32 8.33 -1.89
N LEU A 315 8.50 7.37 -0.97
CA LEU A 315 9.39 6.22 -1.17
C LEU A 315 8.89 5.27 -2.26
N TRP A 316 7.58 5.12 -2.43
CA TRP A 316 7.03 4.23 -3.45
C TRP A 316 7.28 4.73 -4.88
N PRO A 317 7.00 6.01 -5.24
CA PRO A 317 7.43 6.57 -6.52
C PRO A 317 8.95 6.60 -6.69
N TYR A 318 9.70 6.89 -5.62
CA TYR A 318 11.17 6.81 -5.64
C TYR A 318 11.63 5.42 -6.08
N ALA A 319 11.05 4.36 -5.52
CA ALA A 319 11.37 2.98 -5.89
C ALA A 319 11.10 2.71 -7.38
N LYS A 320 10.07 3.30 -7.97
CA LYS A 320 9.75 3.17 -9.39
C LYS A 320 10.74 3.94 -10.27
N GLN A 321 11.11 5.16 -9.88
CA GLN A 321 12.06 6.00 -10.61
C GLN A 321 13.47 5.40 -10.62
N HIS A 322 13.90 4.81 -9.50
CA HIS A 322 15.23 4.22 -9.32
C HIS A 322 15.29 2.71 -9.60
N HIS A 323 14.27 2.11 -10.24
CA HIS A 323 14.18 0.66 -10.42
C HIS A 323 15.41 0.02 -11.10
N LYS A 324 16.06 0.72 -12.05
CA LYS A 324 17.27 0.23 -12.73
C LYS A 324 18.48 0.19 -11.82
N GLU A 325 18.65 1.21 -10.97
CA GLU A 325 19.75 1.29 -10.00
C GLU A 325 19.60 0.20 -8.92
N MET A 326 18.36 -0.14 -8.58
CA MET A 326 18.03 -1.16 -7.59
C MET A 326 17.95 -2.59 -8.15
N ALA A 327 18.19 -2.82 -9.44
CA ALA A 327 18.03 -4.13 -10.07
C ALA A 327 18.87 -5.25 -9.42
N HIS A 328 19.96 -4.89 -8.74
CA HIS A 328 20.83 -5.83 -8.01
C HIS A 328 20.26 -6.27 -6.64
N ILE A 329 19.17 -5.65 -6.18
CA ILE A 329 18.45 -5.94 -4.94
C ILE A 329 17.13 -6.60 -5.34
N PRO A 330 16.99 -7.93 -5.28
CA PRO A 330 15.74 -8.57 -5.67
C PRO A 330 14.60 -8.16 -4.72
N ILE A 331 13.40 -8.03 -5.27
CA ILE A 331 12.19 -7.93 -4.46
C ILE A 331 11.88 -9.30 -3.85
N HIS A 332 11.22 -9.31 -2.69
CA HIS A 332 10.64 -10.56 -2.21
C HIS A 332 9.35 -10.85 -2.97
N HIS A 333 9.08 -12.13 -3.21
CA HIS A 333 7.88 -12.55 -3.92
C HIS A 333 7.01 -13.35 -2.96
N THR A 334 5.86 -12.78 -2.62
CA THR A 334 4.81 -13.43 -1.83
C THR A 334 3.53 -13.34 -2.64
N ARG A 335 2.88 -14.49 -2.90
CA ARG A 335 1.63 -14.55 -3.66
C ARG A 335 0.48 -14.65 -2.67
N CYS A 336 -0.17 -13.53 -2.37
CA CYS A 336 -1.32 -13.47 -1.47
C CYS A 336 -2.17 -12.21 -1.71
N ILE A 337 -3.31 -12.12 -1.03
CA ILE A 337 -4.23 -10.97 -1.16
C ILE A 337 -3.81 -9.75 -0.35
N TYR A 338 -2.81 -9.86 0.52
CA TYR A 338 -2.43 -8.79 1.45
C TYR A 338 -1.28 -7.91 0.96
N TYR A 339 -0.56 -8.37 -0.07
CA TYR A 339 0.79 -7.95 -0.41
C TYR A 339 0.91 -7.42 -1.83
#